data_AF-A0A2P5K2R7-F1
#
_entry.id   AF-A0A2P5K2R7-F1
#
_cell.length_a   1.000
_cell.length_b   1.000
_cell.length_c   1.000
_cell.angle_alpha   90.00
_cell.angle_beta   90.00
_cell.angle_gamma   90.00
#
_symmetry.space_group_name_H-M   'P 1'
#
loop_
_entity.id
_entity.type
_entity.pdbx_description
1 polymer ?
#
loop_
_entity_poly.entity_id
_entity_poly.type
_entity_poly.pdbx_seq_one_letter_code
_entity_poly.pdbx_strand_id
1 'polypeptide(L)' 'MNALANMDELKLELKKELRQEILTEVLDIIRDEFYPHEEKIRKEFIKKVEEAERRVEEGKFSEYTLEEFEKRFL' A
#
# COMPACT_ATOMS: atom_id res chain seq x y z
N MET A 1 26.12 -43.71 1.95
CA MET A 1 25.95 -42.52 1.12
C MET A 1 24.60 -41.79 1.31
N ASN A 2 23.64 -42.29 2.12
CA ASN A 2 22.31 -41.66 2.28
C ASN A 2 22.23 -40.48 3.27
N ALA A 3 23.07 -40.40 4.31
CA ALA A 3 22.93 -39.37 5.35
C ALA A 3 23.34 -37.96 4.90
N LEU A 4 24.30 -37.86 3.98
CA LEU A 4 24.79 -36.58 3.43
C LEU A 4 23.78 -35.96 2.45
N ALA A 5 23.18 -36.77 1.57
CA ALA A 5 22.12 -36.33 0.66
C ALA A 5 20.90 -35.80 1.43
N ASN A 6 20.51 -36.48 2.52
CA ASN A 6 19.43 -36.05 3.40
C ASN A 6 19.71 -34.71 4.10
N MET A 7 20.97 -34.44 4.48
CA MET A 7 21.38 -33.19 5.11
C MET A 7 21.38 -32.01 4.12
N ASP A 8 21.77 -32.24 2.87
CA ASP A 8 21.76 -31.19 1.86
C ASP A 8 20.33 -30.86 1.40
N GLU A 9 19.45 -31.85 1.34
CA GLU A 9 18.03 -31.67 1.07
C GLU A 9 17.34 -30.88 2.20
N LEU A 10 17.62 -31.22 3.46
CA LEU A 10 17.13 -30.48 4.63
C LEU A 10 17.62 -29.02 4.65
N LYS A 11 18.90 -28.78 4.30
CA LYS A 11 19.44 -27.41 4.19
C LYS A 11 18.76 -26.60 3.08
N LEU A 12 18.40 -27.25 1.97
CA LEU A 12 17.71 -26.59 0.87
C LEU A 12 16.28 -26.19 1.28
N GLU A 13 15.59 -27.09 1.98
CA GLU A 13 14.24 -26.86 2.49
C GLU A 13 14.22 -25.71 3.52
N LEU A 14 15.14 -25.77 4.50
CA LEU A 14 15.30 -24.70 5.49
C LEU A 14 15.61 -23.34 4.86
N LYS A 15 16.43 -23.30 3.80
CA LYS A 15 16.72 -22.06 3.06
C LYS A 15 15.50 -21.52 2.32
N LYS A 16 14.59 -22.38 1.85
CA LYS A 16 13.35 -21.95 1.20
C LYS A 16 12.38 -21.37 2.20
N GLU A 17 12.18 -22.04 3.35
CA GLU A 17 11.33 -21.55 4.43
C GLU A 17 11.81 -20.21 4.95
N LEU A 18 13.11 -20.08 5.27
CA LEU A 18 13.68 -18.83 5.76
C LEU A 18 13.53 -17.70 4.74
N ARG A 19 13.66 -17.99 3.44
CA ARG A 19 13.46 -17.00 2.38
C ARG A 19 12.00 -16.54 2.30
N GLN A 20 11.04 -17.45 2.48
CA GLN A 20 9.62 -17.11 2.49
C GLN A 20 9.24 -16.28 3.71
N GLU A 21 9.77 -16.62 4.87
CA GLU A 21 9.54 -15.89 6.13
C GLU A 21 10.07 -14.46 6.03
N ILE A 22 11.34 -14.29 5.62
CA ILE A 22 11.95 -12.97 5.41
C ILE A 22 11.15 -12.15 4.39
N LEU A 23 10.75 -12.76 3.27
CA LEU A 23 9.98 -12.05 2.24
C LEU A 23 8.63 -11.57 2.79
N THR A 24 7.98 -12.38 3.62
CA THR A 24 6.68 -12.05 4.22
C THR A 24 6.82 -10.88 5.21
N GLU A 25 7.80 -10.94 6.10
CA GLU A 25 8.06 -9.84 7.05
C GLU A 25 8.40 -8.53 6.34
N VAL A 26 9.26 -8.58 5.31
CA VAL A 26 9.61 -7.39 4.51
C VAL A 26 8.38 -6.82 3.81
N LEU A 27 7.51 -7.68 3.27
CA LEU A 27 6.27 -7.23 2.64
C LEU A 27 5.30 -6.59 3.64
N ASP A 28 5.23 -7.09 4.88
CA ASP A 28 4.39 -6.49 5.91
C ASP A 28 4.95 -5.13 6.37
N ILE A 29 6.27 -5.01 6.55
CA ILE A 29 6.93 -3.72 6.84
C ILE A 29 6.65 -2.71 5.71
N ILE A 30 6.84 -3.11 4.44
CA ILE A 30 6.56 -2.26 3.29
C ILE A 30 5.07 -1.88 3.24
N ARG A 31 4.17 -2.82 3.55
CA ARG A 31 2.74 -2.53 3.57
C ARG A 31 2.42 -1.47 4.62
N ASP A 32 2.95 -1.60 5.82
CA ASP A 32 2.71 -0.65 6.90
C ASP A 32 3.34 0.74 6.64
N GLU A 33 4.50 0.80 5.99
CA GLU A 33 5.17 2.07 5.65
C GLU A 33 4.51 2.80 4.47
N PHE A 34 4.14 2.09 3.40
CA PHE A 34 3.68 2.70 2.16
C PHE A 34 2.15 2.72 1.99
N TYR A 35 1.44 1.81 2.66
CA TYR A 35 -0.02 1.73 2.63
C TYR A 35 -0.55 1.95 4.04
N PRO A 36 -0.83 3.21 4.43
CA PRO A 36 -1.44 3.47 5.72
C PRO A 36 -2.68 2.60 5.86
N HIS A 37 -2.89 1.98 7.04
CA HIS A 37 -4.11 1.21 7.29
C HIS A 37 -5.33 1.97 6.79
N GLU A 38 -6.28 1.27 6.18
CA GLU A 38 -7.45 1.88 5.55
C GLU A 38 -8.13 2.93 6.45
N GLU A 39 -8.13 2.72 7.77
CA GLU A 39 -8.66 3.68 8.74
C GLU A 39 -7.99 5.06 8.70
N LYS A 40 -6.66 5.13 8.51
CA LYS A 40 -5.91 6.39 8.39
C LYS A 40 -6.20 7.06 7.04
N ILE A 41 -6.19 6.30 5.95
CA ILE A 41 -6.53 6.79 4.61
C ILE A 41 -7.96 7.36 4.59
N ARG A 42 -8.92 6.62 5.18
CA ARG A 42 -10.33 7.05 5.27
C ARG A 42 -10.47 8.35 6.03
N LYS A 43 -9.79 8.55 7.17
CA LYS A 43 -9.87 9.80 7.94
C LYS A 43 -9.32 10.99 7.15
N GLU A 44 -8.16 10.83 6.52
CA GLU A 44 -7.57 11.91 5.71
C GLU A 44 -8.42 12.22 4.48
N PHE A 45 -8.97 11.20 3.83
CA PHE A 45 -9.86 11.35 2.70
C PHE A 45 -11.16 12.06 3.10
N ILE A 46 -11.82 11.63 4.18
CA ILE A 46 -13.03 12.26 4.72
C ILE A 46 -12.75 13.73 5.01
N LYS A 47 -11.63 14.05 5.69
CA LYS A 47 -11.26 15.43 5.97
C LYS A 47 -11.11 16.26 4.70
N LYS A 48 -10.45 15.72 3.65
CA LYS A 48 -10.33 16.43 2.36
C LYS A 48 -11.69 16.67 1.69
N VAL A 49 -12.62 15.72 1.82
CA VAL A 49 -14.00 15.87 1.32
C VAL A 49 -14.74 16.95 2.09
N GLU A 50 -14.71 16.93 3.43
CA GLU A 50 -15.33 17.96 4.28
C GLU A 50 -14.76 19.36 3.99
N GLU A 51 -13.45 19.48 3.79
CA GLU A 51 -12.81 20.74 3.41
C GLU A 51 -13.26 21.22 2.02
N ALA A 52 -13.46 20.30 1.07
CA ALA A 52 -13.98 20.61 -0.24
C ALA A 52 -15.45 21.07 -0.17
N GLU A 53 -16.30 20.37 0.57
CA GLU A 53 -17.70 20.74 0.80
C GLU A 53 -17.82 22.14 1.41
N ARG A 54 -17.05 22.43 2.47
CA ARG A 54 -17.01 23.77 3.08
C ARG A 54 -16.59 24.85 2.08
N ARG A 55 -15.63 24.57 1.20
CA ARG A 55 -15.23 25.52 0.15
C ARG A 55 -16.35 25.80 -0.84
N VAL A 56 -17.18 24.80 -1.15
CA VAL A 56 -18.37 25.00 -2.00
C VAL A 56 -19.39 25.88 -1.28
N GLU A 57 -19.67 25.62 0.00
CA GLU A 57 -20.59 26.45 0.82
C GLU A 57 -20.14 27.91 0.92
N GLU A 58 -18.84 28.15 1.05
CA GLU A 58 -18.24 29.48 1.06
C GLU A 58 -18.20 30.16 -0.34
N GLY A 59 -18.72 29.50 -1.38
CA GLY A 59 -18.69 29.98 -2.75
C GLY A 59 -17.30 29.93 -3.41
N LYS A 60 -16.33 29.25 -2.79
CA LYS A 60 -14.94 29.08 -3.27
C LYS A 60 -14.75 27.76 -4.01
N PHE A 61 -15.63 27.49 -4.97
CA PHE A 61 -15.52 26.33 -5.84
C PHE A 61 -14.97 26.71 -7.22
N SER A 62 -14.40 25.71 -7.89
CA SER A 62 -14.01 25.81 -9.30
C SER A 62 -14.80 24.75 -10.03
N GLU A 63 -15.54 25.18 -11.03
CA GLU A 63 -16.23 24.29 -11.95
C GLU A 63 -15.30 24.02 -13.14
N TYR A 64 -15.22 22.76 -13.55
CA TYR A 64 -14.41 22.33 -14.68
C TYR A 64 -15.28 21.53 -15.62
N THR A 65 -15.09 21.72 -16.92
CA THR A 65 -15.52 20.74 -17.91
C THR A 65 -14.65 19.47 -17.80
N LEU A 66 -15.12 18.36 -18.36
CA LEU A 66 -14.40 17.09 -18.35
C LEU A 66 -12.99 17.26 -18.97
N GLU A 67 -12.89 17.95 -20.10
CA GLU A 67 -11.62 18.20 -20.81
C GLU A 67 -10.63 19.03 -19.98
N GLU A 68 -11.11 20.04 -19.24
CA GLU A 68 -10.28 20.86 -18.36
C GLU A 68 -9.79 20.09 -17.13
N PHE A 69 -10.64 19.22 -16.59
CA PHE A 69 -10.28 18.36 -15.48
C PHE A 69 -9.19 17.36 -15.89
N GLU A 70 -9.41 16.65 -17.00
CA GLU A 70 -8.46 15.67 -17.54
C GLU A 70 -7.08 16.31 -17.76
N LYS A 71 -7.01 17.47 -18.43
CA LYS A 71 -5.74 18.15 -18.70
C LYS A 71 -4.96 18.56 -17.45
N ARG A 72 -5.65 18.81 -16.33
CA ARG A 72 -5.07 19.42 -15.13
C ARG A 72 -4.71 18.41 -14.06
N PHE A 73 -5.42 17.28 -13.99
CA PHE A 73 -5.35 16.35 -12.87
C PHE A 73 -5.07 14.90 -13.28
N LEU A 74 -5.16 14.54 -14.56
CA LEU A 74 -4.81 13.23 -15.11
C LEU A 74 -3.59 13.34 -16.02
#